data_AF-A0A382R008-F1
#
_entry.id   AF-A0A382R008-F1
#
_cell.length_a   1.000
_cell.length_b   1.000
_cell.length_c   1.000
_cell.angle_alpha   90.00
_cell.angle_beta   90.00
_cell.angle_gamma   90.00
#
_symmetry.space_group_name_H-M   'P 1'
#
loop_
_entity.id
_entity.type
_entity.pdbx_description
1 polymer ?
#
loop_
_entity_poly.entity_id
_entity_poly.type
_entity_poly.pdbx_seq_one_letter_code
_entity_poly.pdbx_strand_id
1 'polypeptide(L)'
;YFDTTNELGLYNFNLLTDGFYNLTFAKDTSYDSSCGQEKYVSGTDVSDIAQHVTGFMPFDDSLKFIAADVTLDGTISGLDASLVAQYIVELIDNFNELNTHWVFKPSADSTLAALYAKLIENDGEYIIEYSPLVFDDLNRDIYAYRLGDVNGNYCHNRNGGDRVKDRDPIINNIFTDHKPQLSISISVSEPIYIEGVYIEIGYDNKTFNPHLFTFDPSGIFTESYESKSNLYSNDGTIKTVFWTSAEPQLIDGLISEVLFIWEDENAGGEIWLEKFIINDTAGNGGITLSGYDSGEVSNGLNIVNKIYPTEISLYQNFPNPFNPKT
;
A
#
# COMPACT_ATOMS: atom_id res chain seq x y z
N TYR A 1 -7.16 -25.99 21.02
CA TYR A 1 -8.55 -25.61 21.33
C TYR A 1 -8.91 -24.50 20.34
N PHE A 2 -9.94 -24.68 19.52
CA PHE A 2 -10.32 -23.72 18.49
C PHE A 2 -11.55 -22.98 18.99
N ASP A 3 -11.49 -21.65 19.04
CA ASP A 3 -12.65 -20.84 19.41
C ASP A 3 -12.84 -19.69 18.41
N THR A 4 -14.08 -19.26 18.25
CA THR A 4 -14.49 -18.33 17.20
C THR A 4 -14.19 -16.88 17.58
N THR A 5 -13.63 -16.13 16.63
CA THR A 5 -13.35 -14.69 16.78
C THR A 5 -14.57 -13.83 16.43
N ASN A 6 -14.77 -12.72 17.15
CA ASN A 6 -15.76 -11.69 16.76
C ASN A 6 -15.09 -10.57 15.93
N GLU A 7 -15.88 -9.59 15.48
CA GLU A 7 -15.42 -8.48 14.63
C GLU A 7 -14.39 -7.53 15.29
N LEU A 8 -14.17 -7.66 16.60
CA LEU A 8 -13.18 -6.89 17.38
C LEU A 8 -11.91 -7.69 17.67
N GLY A 9 -11.73 -8.85 17.03
CA GLY A 9 -10.58 -9.72 17.27
C GLY A 9 -10.59 -10.44 18.63
N LEU A 10 -11.76 -10.51 19.29
CA LEU A 10 -11.92 -11.21 20.57
C LEU A 10 -11.98 -12.72 20.35
N TYR A 11 -11.13 -13.45 21.04
CA TYR A 11 -11.16 -14.90 21.18
C TYR A 11 -11.55 -15.25 22.61
N ASN A 12 -12.62 -16.02 22.77
CA ASN A 12 -13.00 -16.57 24.05
C ASN A 12 -12.40 -17.98 24.16
N PHE A 13 -11.73 -18.32 25.26
CA PHE A 13 -11.25 -19.67 25.52
C PHE A 13 -12.01 -20.22 26.71
N ASN A 14 -12.82 -21.25 26.47
CA ASN A 14 -13.54 -21.94 27.52
C ASN A 14 -12.70 -23.09 28.08
N LEU A 15 -12.70 -23.24 29.40
CA LEU A 15 -12.14 -24.39 30.12
C LEU A 15 -10.61 -24.51 30.07
N LEU A 16 -9.87 -23.45 30.41
CA LEU A 16 -8.43 -23.59 30.71
C LEU A 16 -8.28 -24.07 32.16
N THR A 17 -7.81 -25.30 32.37
CA THR A 17 -7.62 -25.87 33.71
C THR A 17 -6.30 -25.41 34.33
N ASP A 18 -6.19 -25.41 35.66
CA ASP A 18 -4.94 -25.16 36.36
C ASP A 18 -3.84 -26.16 35.98
N GLY A 19 -2.57 -25.73 36.01
CA GLY A 19 -1.45 -26.63 35.70
C GLY A 19 -0.16 -25.92 35.31
N PHE A 20 0.93 -26.70 35.31
CA PHE A 20 2.25 -26.25 34.88
C PHE A 20 2.42 -26.36 33.36
N TYR A 21 1.76 -25.49 32.63
CA TYR A 21 1.95 -25.35 31.19
C TYR A 21 2.09 -23.87 30.81
N ASN A 22 2.80 -23.63 29.72
CA ASN A 22 2.92 -22.30 29.13
C ASN A 22 1.79 -22.11 28.12
N LEU A 23 1.15 -20.95 28.18
CA LEU A 23 0.20 -20.52 27.17
C LEU A 23 0.93 -19.68 26.12
N THR A 24 0.71 -20.01 24.85
CA THR A 24 1.21 -19.22 23.72
C THR A 24 0.07 -18.99 22.75
N PHE A 25 0.02 -17.79 22.18
CA PHE A 25 -0.96 -17.39 21.20
C PHE A 25 -0.23 -16.96 19.95
N ALA A 26 -0.67 -17.46 18.80
CA ALA A 26 -0.10 -17.16 17.51
C ALA A 26 -1.21 -17.12 16.47
N LYS A 27 -1.08 -16.25 15.48
CA LYS A 27 -1.96 -16.24 14.33
C LYS A 27 -1.46 -17.26 13.32
N ASP A 28 -2.27 -18.26 13.00
CA ASP A 28 -2.05 -19.11 11.84
C ASP A 28 -2.70 -18.45 10.62
N THR A 29 -1.87 -18.07 9.65
CA THR A 29 -2.29 -17.39 8.41
C THR A 29 -2.80 -18.37 7.36
N SER A 30 -2.57 -19.68 7.51
CA SER A 30 -3.08 -20.70 6.58
C SER A 30 -4.61 -20.78 6.53
N TYR A 31 -5.28 -20.25 7.55
CA TYR A 31 -6.73 -20.18 7.65
C TYR A 31 -7.33 -18.84 7.20
N ASP A 32 -6.51 -17.87 6.76
CA ASP A 32 -6.95 -16.56 6.25
C ASP A 32 -7.35 -16.59 4.76
N SER A 33 -7.69 -17.76 4.22
CA SER A 33 -8.07 -17.90 2.79
C SER A 33 -9.19 -16.95 2.32
N SER A 34 -10.02 -16.43 3.23
CA SER A 34 -11.08 -15.45 2.93
C SER A 34 -10.64 -13.98 3.04
N CYS A 35 -9.49 -13.72 3.65
CA CYS A 35 -8.89 -12.41 3.77
C CYS A 35 -7.74 -12.35 2.78
N GLY A 36 -7.98 -12.05 1.50
CA GLY A 36 -6.96 -12.09 0.44
C GLY A 36 -5.54 -11.63 0.83
N GLN A 37 -4.52 -12.02 0.08
CA GLN A 37 -3.08 -11.91 0.42
C GLN A 37 -2.52 -10.49 0.73
N GLU A 38 -3.36 -9.49 0.92
CA GLU A 38 -2.97 -8.15 1.29
C GLU A 38 -2.43 -8.08 2.72
N LYS A 39 -1.46 -7.20 2.93
CA LYS A 39 -0.78 -7.01 4.22
C LYS A 39 -1.70 -6.42 5.31
N TYR A 40 -2.91 -5.98 4.93
CA TYR A 40 -3.95 -5.37 5.77
C TYR A 40 -3.45 -4.23 6.66
N VAL A 41 -2.44 -3.52 6.16
CA VAL A 41 -1.97 -2.24 6.66
C VAL A 41 -1.88 -1.32 5.45
N SER A 42 -2.23 -0.06 5.60
CA SER A 42 -2.39 0.86 4.46
C SER A 42 -1.74 2.23 4.70
N GLY A 43 -1.75 3.07 3.67
CA GLY A 43 -1.30 4.46 3.81
C GLY A 43 -2.13 5.26 4.83
N THR A 44 -3.39 4.88 5.05
CA THR A 44 -4.22 5.50 6.09
C THR A 44 -3.72 5.15 7.48
N ASP A 45 -3.31 3.90 7.72
CA ASP A 45 -2.70 3.53 9.00
C ASP A 45 -1.39 4.30 9.25
N VAL A 46 -0.56 4.46 8.20
CA VAL A 46 0.66 5.28 8.31
C VAL A 46 0.31 6.73 8.64
N SER A 47 -0.73 7.27 8.03
CA SER A 47 -1.21 8.63 8.31
C SER A 47 -1.67 8.78 9.75
N ASP A 48 -2.46 7.84 10.27
CA ASP A 48 -2.95 7.83 11.64
C ASP A 48 -1.79 7.81 12.66
N ILE A 49 -0.78 6.95 12.43
CA ILE A 49 0.43 6.91 13.27
C ILE A 49 1.18 8.24 13.18
N ALA A 50 1.39 8.79 11.98
CA ALA A 50 2.11 10.04 11.79
C ALA A 50 1.39 11.23 12.44
N GLN A 51 0.06 11.33 12.30
CA GLN A 51 -0.77 12.37 12.91
C GLN A 51 -0.79 12.28 14.45
N HIS A 52 -0.71 11.06 15.01
CA HIS A 52 -0.51 10.89 16.45
C HIS A 52 0.84 11.45 16.90
N VAL A 53 1.91 11.11 16.19
CA VAL A 53 3.29 11.53 16.51
C VAL A 53 3.48 13.04 16.41
N THR A 54 2.85 13.69 15.42
CA THR A 54 2.87 15.17 15.29
C THR A 54 1.96 15.87 16.30
N GLY A 55 1.12 15.12 17.01
CA GLY A 55 0.13 15.65 17.95
C GLY A 55 -1.07 16.32 17.26
N PHE A 56 -1.22 16.17 15.94
CA PHE A 56 -2.34 16.69 15.19
C PHE A 56 -3.64 15.94 15.53
N MET A 57 -3.59 14.61 15.50
CA MET A 57 -4.70 13.73 15.91
C MET A 57 -4.19 12.65 16.87
N PRO A 58 -4.02 12.97 18.16
CA PRO A 58 -3.57 11.99 19.14
C PRO A 58 -4.58 10.83 19.31
N PHE A 59 -4.08 9.59 19.43
CA PHE A 59 -4.92 8.45 19.77
C PHE A 59 -5.59 8.61 21.13
N ASP A 60 -6.85 8.22 21.17
CA ASP A 60 -7.74 8.23 22.34
C ASP A 60 -8.07 6.83 22.87
N ASP A 61 -7.66 5.78 22.15
CA ASP A 61 -7.88 4.38 22.52
C ASP A 61 -6.55 3.62 22.70
N SER A 62 -6.43 2.97 23.87
CA SER A 62 -5.36 2.04 24.22
C SER A 62 -5.07 0.95 23.17
N LEU A 63 -6.06 0.55 22.37
CA LEU A 63 -5.89 -0.45 21.32
C LEU A 63 -5.01 0.08 20.18
N LYS A 64 -5.20 1.34 19.80
CA LYS A 64 -4.41 2.01 18.76
C LYS A 64 -2.95 2.13 19.17
N PHE A 65 -2.68 2.33 20.46
CA PHE A 65 -1.31 2.38 20.96
C PHE A 65 -0.55 1.08 20.73
N ILE A 66 -1.20 -0.07 20.93
CA ILE A 66 -0.59 -1.39 20.71
C ILE A 66 -0.36 -1.63 19.22
N ALA A 67 -1.33 -1.30 18.38
CA ALA A 67 -1.19 -1.50 16.93
C ALA A 67 -0.14 -0.58 16.31
N ALA A 68 0.00 0.64 16.82
CA ALA A 68 0.92 1.64 16.27
C ALA A 68 2.39 1.43 16.66
N ASP A 69 2.68 0.83 17.81
CA ASP A 69 4.04 0.47 18.26
C ASP A 69 4.50 -0.82 17.56
N VAL A 70 4.97 -0.67 16.32
CA VAL A 70 5.37 -1.82 15.49
C VAL A 70 6.78 -2.28 15.78
N THR A 71 7.62 -1.40 16.36
CA THR A 71 8.95 -1.73 16.89
C THR A 71 8.86 -2.58 18.15
N LEU A 72 7.74 -2.49 18.88
CA LEU A 72 7.57 -3.08 20.20
C LEU A 72 8.60 -2.51 21.18
N ASP A 73 8.78 -1.19 21.18
CA ASP A 73 9.64 -0.44 22.11
C ASP A 73 8.83 0.39 23.15
N GLY A 74 7.50 0.26 23.11
CA GLY A 74 6.52 0.90 23.99
C GLY A 74 6.41 2.40 23.83
N THR A 75 7.00 2.96 22.78
CA THR A 75 6.76 4.32 22.32
C THR A 75 6.17 4.28 20.92
N ILE A 76 5.47 5.34 20.53
CA ILE A 76 5.00 5.51 19.16
C ILE A 76 5.72 6.71 18.59
N SER A 77 6.45 6.48 17.51
CA SER A 77 7.36 7.46 16.92
C SER A 77 7.27 7.47 15.39
N GLY A 78 7.98 8.41 14.76
CA GLY A 78 8.10 8.41 13.30
C GLY A 78 8.81 7.16 12.74
N LEU A 79 9.53 6.41 13.58
CA LEU A 79 10.12 5.13 13.17
C LEU A 79 9.02 4.11 12.87
N ASP A 80 7.98 4.06 13.70
CA ASP A 80 6.86 3.14 13.50
C ASP A 80 6.12 3.41 12.19
N ALA A 81 5.76 4.67 11.93
CA ALA A 81 5.15 5.08 10.67
C ALA A 81 6.03 4.70 9.46
N SER A 82 7.35 4.95 9.56
CA SER A 82 8.31 4.63 8.50
C SER A 82 8.45 3.12 8.25
N LEU A 83 8.39 2.29 9.30
CA LEU A 83 8.43 0.83 9.16
C LEU A 83 7.15 0.30 8.50
N VAL A 84 5.98 0.81 8.89
CA VAL A 84 4.71 0.46 8.24
C VAL A 84 4.74 0.84 6.75
N ALA A 85 5.20 2.06 6.42
CA ALA A 85 5.34 2.50 5.03
C ALA A 85 6.29 1.60 4.22
N GLN A 86 7.46 1.27 4.77
CA GLN A 86 8.44 0.39 4.12
C GLN A 86 7.89 -1.03 3.90
N TYR A 87 7.12 -1.54 4.86
CA TYR A 87 6.50 -2.85 4.77
C TYR A 87 5.41 -2.88 3.69
N ILE A 88 4.59 -1.84 3.59
CA ILE A 88 3.55 -1.70 2.54
C ILE A 88 4.18 -1.81 1.15
N VAL A 89 5.31 -1.14 0.92
CA VAL A 89 6.01 -1.16 -0.38
C VAL A 89 7.04 -2.29 -0.52
N GLU A 90 7.04 -3.27 0.40
CA GLU A 90 7.90 -4.45 0.35
C GLU A 90 9.42 -4.18 0.37
N LEU A 91 9.83 -3.05 0.95
CA LEU A 91 11.25 -2.81 1.26
C LEU A 91 11.73 -3.62 2.46
N ILE A 92 10.80 -3.98 3.35
CA ILE A 92 11.00 -4.88 4.47
C ILE A 92 9.86 -5.91 4.51
N ASP A 93 10.11 -7.07 5.10
CA ASP A 93 9.16 -8.15 5.29
C ASP A 93 8.69 -8.29 6.75
N ASN A 94 9.17 -7.41 7.63
CA ASN A 94 8.92 -7.46 9.06
C ASN A 94 9.28 -6.14 9.76
N PHE A 95 8.65 -5.85 10.90
CA PHE A 95 8.80 -4.59 11.65
C PHE A 95 9.85 -4.63 12.77
N ASN A 96 9.97 -5.75 13.47
CA ASN A 96 10.68 -5.85 14.76
C ASN A 96 11.55 -7.11 14.86
N GLU A 97 12.53 -7.17 15.75
CA GLU A 97 13.48 -8.30 15.82
C GLU A 97 12.80 -9.66 16.09
N LEU A 98 11.61 -9.66 16.71
CA LEU A 98 10.83 -10.86 17.03
C LEU A 98 10.12 -11.49 15.82
N ASN A 99 10.13 -10.83 14.66
CA ASN A 99 9.39 -11.22 13.48
C ASN A 99 7.88 -11.43 13.72
N THR A 100 7.31 -10.63 14.61
CA THR A 100 5.88 -10.71 14.94
C THR A 100 5.10 -9.56 14.33
N HIS A 101 3.89 -9.91 13.93
CA HIS A 101 2.91 -9.03 13.29
C HIS A 101 1.63 -8.90 14.12
N TRP A 102 1.57 -9.63 15.24
CA TRP A 102 0.38 -9.78 16.05
C TRP A 102 0.73 -9.71 17.53
N VAL A 103 -0.07 -8.94 18.26
CA VAL A 103 -0.01 -8.85 19.71
C VAL A 103 -1.30 -9.44 20.26
N PHE A 104 -1.18 -10.44 21.13
CA PHE A 104 -2.32 -11.05 21.80
C PHE A 104 -2.37 -10.54 23.24
N LYS A 105 -3.47 -9.95 23.67
CA LYS A 105 -3.62 -9.40 25.02
C LYS A 105 -4.91 -9.91 25.66
N PRO A 106 -4.86 -10.56 26.82
CA PRO A 106 -6.05 -10.90 27.58
C PRO A 106 -6.88 -9.66 27.97
N SER A 107 -8.21 -9.81 27.97
CA SER A 107 -9.14 -8.78 28.44
C SER A 107 -8.93 -8.51 29.92
N ALA A 108 -8.82 -7.24 30.31
CA ALA A 108 -8.60 -6.82 31.69
C ALA A 108 -9.84 -6.96 32.60
N ASP A 109 -10.97 -7.45 32.08
CA ASP A 109 -12.26 -7.54 32.81
C ASP A 109 -12.28 -8.55 33.97
N SER A 110 -11.19 -9.26 34.22
CA SER A 110 -11.00 -10.04 35.45
C SER A 110 -9.70 -9.67 36.16
N THR A 111 -9.74 -9.65 37.49
CA THR A 111 -8.57 -9.48 38.36
C THR A 111 -7.48 -10.55 38.16
N LEU A 112 -7.79 -11.65 37.46
CA LEU A 112 -6.82 -12.67 37.06
C LEU A 112 -6.09 -12.31 35.76
N ALA A 113 -6.72 -11.65 34.78
CA ALA A 113 -6.09 -11.36 33.48
C ALA A 113 -4.84 -10.47 33.58
N ALA A 114 -4.84 -9.49 34.48
CA ALA A 114 -3.67 -8.66 34.79
C ALA A 114 -2.52 -9.43 35.48
N LEU A 115 -2.77 -10.64 35.99
CA LEU A 115 -1.78 -11.50 36.66
C LEU A 115 -1.08 -12.46 35.67
N TYR A 116 -1.72 -12.77 34.54
CA TYR A 116 -1.27 -13.84 33.62
C TYR A 116 -0.82 -13.38 32.24
N ALA A 117 -0.89 -12.08 31.93
CA ALA A 117 -0.22 -11.52 30.76
C ALA A 117 0.38 -10.17 31.14
N LYS A 118 1.70 -10.13 31.21
CA LYS A 118 2.43 -8.89 31.46
C LYS A 118 3.17 -8.50 30.20
N LEU A 119 2.97 -7.27 29.76
CA LEU A 119 3.87 -6.62 28.84
C LEU A 119 5.18 -6.37 29.61
N ILE A 120 6.21 -7.13 29.29
CA ILE A 120 7.51 -7.03 29.94
C ILE A 120 8.45 -6.41 28.92
N GLU A 121 8.99 -5.26 29.30
CA GLU A 121 10.16 -4.66 28.67
C GLU A 121 11.39 -5.49 29.11
N ASN A 122 12.03 -6.17 28.17
CA ASN A 122 13.29 -6.87 28.37
C ASN A 122 14.31 -6.33 27.37
N ASP A 123 15.35 -5.64 27.85
CA ASP A 123 16.37 -5.01 27.03
C ASP A 123 15.85 -4.04 25.94
N GLY A 124 14.70 -3.40 26.19
CA GLY A 124 14.04 -2.46 25.26
C GLY A 124 13.05 -3.11 24.29
N GLU A 125 12.88 -4.44 24.36
CA GLU A 125 11.89 -5.19 23.57
C GLU A 125 10.69 -5.58 24.44
N TYR A 126 9.49 -5.48 23.88
CA TYR A 126 8.26 -5.78 24.59
C TYR A 126 7.81 -7.21 24.28
N ILE A 127 7.84 -8.06 25.30
CA ILE A 127 7.34 -9.43 25.24
C ILE A 127 6.06 -9.50 26.08
N ILE A 128 5.00 -10.09 25.53
CA ILE A 128 3.86 -10.49 26.36
C ILE A 128 4.20 -11.83 26.99
N GLU A 129 4.61 -11.80 28.27
CA GLU A 129 4.82 -13.02 29.04
C GLU A 129 3.48 -13.52 29.56
N TYR A 130 3.15 -14.76 29.21
CA TYR A 130 2.01 -15.47 29.74
C TYR A 130 2.42 -16.34 30.94
N SER A 131 2.02 -15.95 32.15
CA SER A 131 2.28 -16.75 33.35
C SER A 131 1.45 -18.04 33.33
N PRO A 132 1.97 -19.18 33.83
CA PRO A 132 1.20 -20.40 34.02
C PRO A 132 -0.07 -20.17 34.85
N LEU A 133 -1.14 -20.89 34.54
CA LEU A 133 -2.39 -20.79 35.30
C LEU A 133 -2.22 -21.38 36.70
N VAL A 134 -2.39 -20.53 37.71
CA VAL A 134 -2.42 -20.95 39.13
C VAL A 134 -3.83 -21.36 39.56
N PHE A 135 -4.85 -21.01 38.78
CA PHE A 135 -6.25 -21.39 38.96
C PHE A 135 -6.91 -21.63 37.59
N ASP A 136 -7.98 -22.43 37.57
CA ASP A 136 -8.83 -22.59 36.38
C ASP A 136 -9.27 -21.23 35.85
N ASP A 137 -9.01 -20.99 34.56
CA ASP A 137 -9.56 -19.85 33.83
C ASP A 137 -10.66 -20.35 32.89
N LEU A 138 -11.87 -20.36 33.43
CA LEU A 138 -13.02 -20.95 32.75
C LEU A 138 -13.49 -20.09 31.58
N ASN A 139 -13.19 -18.78 31.59
CA ASN A 139 -13.61 -17.80 30.59
C ASN A 139 -12.47 -16.80 30.34
N ARG A 140 -11.54 -17.14 29.44
CA ARG A 140 -10.47 -16.21 29.06
C ARG A 140 -10.78 -15.53 27.74
N ASP A 141 -10.92 -14.22 27.80
CA ASP A 141 -11.04 -13.38 26.62
C ASP A 141 -9.67 -12.84 26.20
N ILE A 142 -9.33 -12.93 24.92
CA ILE A 142 -8.07 -12.46 24.35
C ILE A 142 -8.35 -11.63 23.12
N TYR A 143 -7.79 -10.43 23.07
CA TYR A 143 -7.81 -9.58 21.90
C TYR A 143 -6.53 -9.79 21.09
N ALA A 144 -6.68 -9.91 19.77
CA ALA A 144 -5.56 -9.91 18.84
C ALA A 144 -5.49 -8.55 18.14
N TYR A 145 -4.32 -7.91 18.19
CA TYR A 145 -4.04 -6.65 17.52
C TYR A 145 -3.02 -6.90 16.41
N ARG A 146 -3.35 -6.46 15.20
CA ARG A 146 -2.44 -6.49 14.05
C ARG A 146 -1.53 -5.27 14.14
N LEU A 147 -0.23 -5.48 14.28
CA LEU A 147 0.75 -4.40 14.25
C LEU A 147 0.69 -3.66 12.91
N GLY A 148 0.57 -2.34 12.97
CA GLY A 148 0.43 -1.44 11.84
C GLY A 148 -1.00 -1.25 11.33
N ASP A 149 -2.01 -1.94 11.86
CA ASP A 149 -3.44 -1.71 11.54
C ASP A 149 -4.09 -0.97 12.72
N VAL A 150 -4.10 0.36 12.64
CA VAL A 150 -4.53 1.23 13.74
C VAL A 150 -6.00 1.62 13.62
N ASN A 151 -6.59 1.49 12.42
CA ASN A 151 -8.01 1.69 12.22
C ASN A 151 -8.83 0.42 12.41
N GLY A 152 -8.18 -0.74 12.59
CA GLY A 152 -8.81 -2.02 12.93
C GLY A 152 -9.56 -2.64 11.76
N ASN A 153 -9.17 -2.32 10.52
CA ASN A 153 -9.86 -2.78 9.32
C ASN A 153 -9.38 -4.16 8.83
N TYR A 154 -8.45 -4.81 9.54
CA TYR A 154 -7.98 -6.16 9.23
C TYR A 154 -9.15 -7.11 8.95
N CYS A 155 -9.17 -7.68 7.73
CA CYS A 155 -10.21 -8.61 7.29
C CYS A 155 -11.67 -8.13 7.36
N HIS A 156 -11.95 -6.84 7.62
CA HIS A 156 -13.31 -6.35 7.86
C HIS A 156 -14.16 -6.26 6.57
N ASN A 157 -13.52 -6.12 5.40
CA ASN A 157 -14.20 -6.03 4.12
C ASN A 157 -14.59 -7.40 3.55
N ARG A 158 -15.70 -7.96 4.05
CA ARG A 158 -16.41 -9.07 3.38
C ARG A 158 -17.43 -8.60 2.31
N ASN A 159 -17.77 -7.31 2.27
CA ASN A 159 -18.82 -6.77 1.39
C ASN A 159 -18.57 -5.34 0.83
N GLY A 160 -17.43 -4.71 1.14
CA GLY A 160 -17.05 -3.39 0.61
C GLY A 160 -16.16 -3.57 -0.62
N GLY A 161 -16.56 -2.97 -1.75
CA GLY A 161 -16.02 -3.21 -3.09
C GLY A 161 -14.52 -3.46 -3.13
N ASP A 162 -14.13 -4.46 -3.92
CA ASP A 162 -12.75 -4.89 -4.09
C ASP A 162 -11.79 -3.70 -4.11
N ARG A 163 -10.74 -3.76 -3.28
CA ARG A 163 -9.55 -2.88 -3.40
C ARG A 163 -8.86 -3.03 -4.77
N VAL A 164 -9.35 -3.95 -5.58
CA VAL A 164 -8.94 -4.28 -6.94
C VAL A 164 -10.07 -3.90 -7.89
N LYS A 165 -9.82 -3.02 -8.86
CA LYS A 165 -10.68 -2.98 -10.03
C LYS A 165 -10.41 -4.26 -10.82
N ASP A 166 -11.25 -5.28 -10.64
CA ASP A 166 -11.14 -6.61 -11.25
C ASP A 166 -11.46 -6.60 -12.78
N ARG A 167 -11.10 -5.51 -13.46
CA ARG A 167 -11.30 -5.31 -14.90
C ARG A 167 -9.94 -5.13 -15.55
N ASP A 168 -9.72 -5.82 -16.67
CA ASP A 168 -8.57 -5.61 -17.52
C ASP A 168 -8.32 -4.10 -17.69
N PRO A 169 -7.09 -3.61 -17.48
CA PRO A 169 -6.81 -2.19 -17.58
C PRO A 169 -7.23 -1.69 -18.96
N ILE A 170 -7.99 -0.58 -19.00
CA ILE A 170 -8.23 0.12 -20.26
C ILE A 170 -6.88 0.72 -20.66
N ILE A 171 -6.26 0.14 -21.69
CA ILE A 171 -4.96 0.56 -22.21
C ILE A 171 -5.17 1.52 -23.39
N ASN A 172 -4.71 2.75 -23.23
CA ASN A 172 -4.73 3.76 -24.29
C ASN A 172 -3.43 3.76 -25.09
N ASN A 173 -3.54 3.67 -26.42
CA ASN A 173 -2.40 3.79 -27.31
C ASN A 173 -1.96 5.26 -27.40
N ILE A 174 -0.73 5.56 -27.01
CA ILE A 174 -0.11 6.88 -27.16
C ILE A 174 0.98 6.79 -28.23
N PHE A 175 0.72 7.43 -29.37
CA PHE A 175 1.70 7.53 -30.45
C PHE A 175 2.57 8.77 -30.25
N THR A 176 3.83 8.56 -29.91
CA THR A 176 4.83 9.63 -29.71
C THR A 176 6.11 9.31 -30.45
N ASP A 177 6.86 10.34 -30.83
CA ASP A 177 8.26 10.17 -31.25
C ASP A 177 9.07 9.72 -30.04
N HIS A 178 10.17 8.99 -30.28
CA HIS A 178 11.07 8.56 -29.20
C HIS A 178 11.55 9.76 -28.37
N LYS A 179 11.48 9.58 -27.03
CA LYS A 179 12.02 10.51 -26.06
C LYS A 179 12.87 9.71 -25.08
N PRO A 180 14.13 10.10 -24.82
CA PRO A 180 14.99 9.39 -23.85
C PRO A 180 14.39 9.33 -22.44
N GLN A 181 13.51 10.28 -22.13
CA GLN A 181 12.80 10.39 -20.87
C GLN A 181 11.30 10.55 -21.12
N LEU A 182 10.51 9.77 -20.41
CA LEU A 182 9.05 9.73 -20.48
C LEU A 182 8.48 9.97 -19.09
N SER A 183 7.69 11.03 -18.91
CA SER A 183 7.01 11.29 -17.64
C SER A 183 5.56 10.82 -17.73
N ILE A 184 5.16 9.96 -16.80
CA ILE A 184 3.78 9.48 -16.65
C ILE A 184 3.16 10.20 -15.47
N SER A 185 2.09 10.96 -15.75
CA SER A 185 1.28 11.63 -14.75
C SER A 185 0.23 10.68 -14.19
N ILE A 186 0.08 10.68 -12.86
CA ILE A 186 -1.01 10.00 -12.16
C ILE A 186 -1.93 11.06 -11.57
N SER A 187 -3.23 10.92 -11.77
CA SER A 187 -4.21 11.93 -11.37
C SER A 187 -5.47 11.30 -10.80
N VAL A 188 -6.12 12.02 -9.89
CA VAL A 188 -7.49 11.75 -9.47
C VAL A 188 -8.48 12.42 -10.43
N SER A 189 -9.60 11.77 -10.70
CA SER A 189 -10.63 12.30 -11.62
C SER A 189 -11.66 13.19 -10.94
N GLU A 190 -11.73 13.15 -9.61
CA GLU A 190 -12.64 13.96 -8.81
C GLU A 190 -11.89 14.49 -7.57
N PRO A 191 -12.20 15.71 -7.10
CA PRO A 191 -11.60 16.25 -5.89
C PRO A 191 -11.82 15.33 -4.68
N ILE A 192 -10.74 14.98 -3.98
CA ILE A 192 -10.79 14.09 -2.82
C ILE A 192 -9.80 14.53 -1.73
N TYR A 193 -10.21 14.41 -0.47
CA TYR A 193 -9.30 14.59 0.67
C TYR A 193 -8.40 13.37 0.79
N ILE A 194 -7.09 13.56 0.74
CA ILE A 194 -6.14 12.44 0.76
C ILE A 194 -5.52 12.29 2.15
N GLU A 195 -5.82 11.19 2.83
CA GLU A 195 -5.14 10.76 4.07
C GLU A 195 -3.96 9.84 3.73
N GLY A 196 -4.22 8.83 2.90
CA GLY A 196 -3.24 7.85 2.49
C GLY A 196 -3.55 7.27 1.13
N VAL A 197 -2.50 6.94 0.37
CA VAL A 197 -2.64 6.32 -0.95
C VAL A 197 -1.59 5.26 -1.15
N TYR A 198 -1.99 4.18 -1.81
CA TYR A 198 -1.11 3.16 -2.34
C TYR A 198 -1.26 3.08 -3.86
N ILE A 199 -0.12 3.10 -4.56
CA ILE A 199 -0.07 2.92 -6.02
C ILE A 199 0.90 1.79 -6.32
N GLU A 200 0.45 0.87 -7.17
CA GLU A 200 1.26 -0.16 -7.77
C GLU A 200 1.22 0.01 -9.29
N ILE A 201 2.38 0.19 -9.90
CA ILE A 201 2.54 0.46 -11.33
C ILE A 201 3.31 -0.70 -11.95
N GLY A 202 2.68 -1.41 -12.88
CA GLY A 202 3.35 -2.37 -13.74
C GLY A 202 3.96 -1.68 -14.97
N TYR A 203 5.08 -2.20 -15.46
CA TYR A 203 5.71 -1.69 -16.67
C TYR A 203 6.52 -2.77 -17.40
N ASP A 204 6.66 -2.60 -18.71
CA ASP A 204 7.56 -3.41 -19.53
C ASP A 204 9.04 -3.10 -19.19
N ASN A 205 9.60 -3.87 -18.26
CA ASN A 205 10.96 -3.68 -17.74
C ASN A 205 12.11 -3.91 -18.75
N LYS A 206 11.79 -4.37 -19.96
CA LYS A 206 12.74 -4.44 -21.08
C LYS A 206 12.80 -3.15 -21.90
N THR A 207 11.75 -2.34 -21.81
CA THR A 207 11.60 -1.09 -22.58
C THR A 207 11.81 0.13 -21.70
N PHE A 208 11.26 0.10 -20.49
CA PHE A 208 11.28 1.22 -19.56
C PHE A 208 12.05 0.91 -18.29
N ASN A 209 12.82 1.90 -17.85
CA ASN A 209 13.54 1.85 -16.58
C ASN A 209 13.08 3.02 -15.70
N PRO A 210 12.45 2.78 -14.55
CA PRO A 210 12.02 3.84 -13.66
C PRO A 210 13.22 4.60 -13.07
N HIS A 211 13.18 5.93 -13.15
CA HIS A 211 14.29 6.78 -12.73
C HIS A 211 13.97 7.62 -11.50
N LEU A 212 12.80 8.27 -11.51
CA LEU A 212 12.37 9.16 -10.45
C LEU A 212 10.86 9.03 -10.24
N PHE A 213 10.45 8.96 -8.99
CA PHE A 213 9.07 9.14 -8.57
C PHE A 213 8.96 10.49 -7.86
N THR A 214 7.99 11.31 -8.23
CA THR A 214 7.72 12.61 -7.59
C THR A 214 6.27 12.64 -7.15
N PHE A 215 6.06 12.68 -5.84
CA PHE A 215 4.78 13.08 -5.26
C PHE A 215 4.68 14.60 -5.27
N ASP A 216 3.47 15.12 -5.52
CA ASP A 216 3.23 16.56 -5.65
C ASP A 216 4.23 17.28 -6.56
N PRO A 217 4.27 16.93 -7.86
CA PRO A 217 5.13 17.64 -8.81
C PRO A 217 4.77 19.14 -8.93
N SER A 218 3.57 19.53 -8.50
CA SER A 218 3.09 20.91 -8.53
C SER A 218 3.55 21.77 -7.34
N GLY A 219 4.03 21.15 -6.25
CA GLY A 219 4.36 21.83 -5.00
C GLY A 219 3.14 22.47 -4.32
N ILE A 220 1.93 22.06 -4.67
CA ILE A 220 0.67 22.59 -4.12
C ILE A 220 0.37 21.93 -2.77
N PHE A 221 0.76 20.66 -2.62
CA PHE A 221 0.55 19.80 -1.46
C PHE A 221 1.81 19.88 -0.58
N THR A 222 1.86 20.96 0.22
CA THR A 222 2.93 21.37 1.16
C THR A 222 3.56 20.25 2.01
N GLU A 223 4.60 20.58 2.80
CA GLU A 223 5.42 19.75 3.72
C GLU A 223 4.71 18.72 4.64
N SER A 224 3.38 18.62 4.62
CA SER A 224 2.56 17.70 5.42
C SER A 224 2.40 16.30 4.82
N TYR A 225 2.86 16.06 3.59
CA TYR A 225 2.83 14.75 2.96
C TYR A 225 4.22 14.13 2.88
N GLU A 226 4.27 12.83 3.14
CA GLU A 226 5.45 12.01 2.97
C GLU A 226 5.17 10.85 2.02
N SER A 227 6.22 10.28 1.44
CA SER A 227 6.09 9.14 0.54
C SER A 227 7.25 8.17 0.70
N LYS A 228 6.98 6.90 0.39
CA LYS A 228 7.97 5.83 0.31
C LYS A 228 7.69 4.98 -0.92
N SER A 229 8.74 4.61 -1.63
CA SER A 229 8.63 3.75 -2.82
C SER A 229 9.77 2.74 -2.88
N ASN A 230 9.48 1.58 -3.47
CA ASN A 230 10.46 0.57 -3.83
C ASN A 230 11.05 0.76 -5.24
N LEU A 231 10.98 1.96 -5.81
CA LEU A 231 11.35 2.35 -7.19
C LEU A 231 12.49 1.56 -7.84
N TYR A 232 13.53 1.22 -7.08
CA TYR A 232 14.73 0.56 -7.54
C TYR A 232 14.73 -0.98 -7.37
N SER A 233 13.59 -1.62 -7.09
CA SER A 233 13.47 -3.09 -6.99
C SER A 233 13.72 -3.79 -8.34
N ASN A 234 13.38 -3.12 -9.45
CA ASN A 234 13.53 -3.59 -10.84
C ASN A 234 12.82 -4.93 -11.15
N ASP A 235 11.73 -5.23 -10.46
CA ASP A 235 10.94 -6.46 -10.65
C ASP A 235 9.83 -6.33 -11.71
N GLY A 236 9.77 -5.20 -12.43
CA GLY A 236 8.68 -4.87 -13.36
C GLY A 236 7.47 -4.21 -12.70
N THR A 237 7.54 -3.93 -11.39
CA THR A 237 6.54 -3.16 -10.67
C THR A 237 7.17 -2.03 -9.86
N ILE A 238 6.41 -0.99 -9.59
CA ILE A 238 6.75 0.09 -8.66
C ILE A 238 5.61 0.18 -7.66
N LYS A 239 5.93 -0.01 -6.39
CA LYS A 239 5.04 0.17 -5.25
C LYS A 239 5.40 1.46 -4.56
N THR A 240 4.40 2.29 -4.31
CA THR A 240 4.56 3.56 -3.61
C THR A 240 3.39 3.75 -2.65
N VAL A 241 3.71 4.30 -1.49
CA VAL A 241 2.74 4.71 -0.49
C VAL A 241 3.03 6.16 -0.12
N PHE A 242 1.98 6.95 0.04
CA PHE A 242 2.07 8.31 0.56
C PHE A 242 0.97 8.55 1.58
N TRP A 243 1.27 9.43 2.54
CA TRP A 243 0.41 9.69 3.68
C TRP A 243 0.61 11.13 4.15
N THR A 244 -0.39 11.66 4.86
CA THR A 244 -0.25 12.94 5.55
C THR A 244 0.06 12.76 7.03
N SER A 245 0.82 13.69 7.61
CA SER A 245 1.08 13.80 9.05
C SER A 245 0.29 14.96 9.70
N ALA A 246 -0.59 15.61 8.94
CA ALA A 246 -1.42 16.73 9.37
C ALA A 246 -2.83 16.65 8.75
N GLU A 247 -3.55 17.77 8.68
CA GLU A 247 -4.88 17.83 8.10
C GLU A 247 -4.87 17.39 6.62
N PRO A 248 -5.68 16.39 6.22
CA PRO A 248 -5.81 15.98 4.83
C PRO A 248 -6.20 17.14 3.93
N GLN A 249 -5.54 17.25 2.79
CA GLN A 249 -5.80 18.30 1.81
C GLN A 249 -6.72 17.79 0.70
N LEU A 250 -7.60 18.68 0.22
CA LEU A 250 -8.46 18.42 -0.94
C LEU A 250 -7.62 18.51 -2.21
N ILE A 251 -7.51 17.40 -2.94
CA ILE A 251 -6.68 17.29 -4.13
C ILE A 251 -7.55 17.02 -5.35
N ASP A 252 -7.30 17.77 -6.42
CA ASP A 252 -7.97 17.64 -7.72
C ASP A 252 -6.91 17.54 -8.83
N GLY A 253 -7.04 16.54 -9.71
CA GLY A 253 -6.11 16.30 -10.80
C GLY A 253 -4.79 15.64 -10.39
N LEU A 254 -3.66 16.24 -10.80
CA LEU A 254 -2.32 15.65 -10.72
C LEU A 254 -1.87 15.41 -9.27
N ILE A 255 -1.52 14.16 -8.94
CA ILE A 255 -1.03 13.77 -7.61
C ILE A 255 0.46 13.39 -7.63
N SER A 256 0.93 12.79 -8.70
CA SER A 256 2.31 12.30 -8.80
C SER A 256 2.74 12.13 -10.24
N GLU A 257 4.06 12.14 -10.45
CA GLU A 257 4.69 11.83 -11.73
C GLU A 257 5.76 10.74 -11.55
N VAL A 258 5.87 9.87 -12.54
CA VAL A 258 6.93 8.87 -12.65
C VAL A 258 7.71 9.10 -13.92
N LEU A 259 9.00 9.36 -13.77
CA LEU A 259 9.94 9.52 -14.86
C LEU A 259 10.56 8.16 -15.20
N PHE A 260 10.32 7.70 -16.42
CA PHE A 260 10.95 6.52 -17.01
C PHE A 260 12.04 6.95 -17.99
N ILE A 261 13.14 6.20 -18.00
CA ILE A 261 14.11 6.20 -19.08
C ILE A 261 13.62 5.20 -20.13
N TRP A 262 13.56 5.66 -21.38
CA TRP A 262 13.17 4.84 -22.53
C TRP A 262 14.40 4.60 -23.41
N GLU A 263 15.06 3.46 -23.18
CA GLU A 263 16.39 3.20 -23.75
C GLU A 263 16.35 2.78 -25.23
N ASP A 264 15.38 1.96 -25.64
CA ASP A 264 15.26 1.45 -27.01
C ASP A 264 14.36 2.36 -27.87
N GLU A 265 14.98 3.11 -28.77
CA GLU A 265 14.28 3.97 -29.72
C GLU A 265 13.41 3.22 -30.73
N ASN A 266 13.50 1.90 -30.84
CA ASN A 266 12.73 1.11 -31.80
C ASN A 266 11.61 0.28 -31.15
N ALA A 267 11.54 0.23 -29.83
CA ALA A 267 10.57 -0.57 -29.09
C ALA A 267 9.62 0.32 -28.28
N GLY A 268 8.32 0.10 -28.47
CA GLY A 268 7.28 0.58 -27.56
C GLY A 268 7.08 -0.35 -26.38
N GLY A 269 6.16 -0.01 -25.49
CA GLY A 269 5.81 -0.87 -24.37
C GLY A 269 4.63 -0.34 -23.55
N GLU A 270 4.20 -1.14 -22.60
CA GLU A 270 3.08 -0.86 -21.73
C GLU A 270 3.52 -0.40 -20.34
N ILE A 271 2.76 0.54 -19.77
CA ILE A 271 2.84 1.01 -18.38
C ILE A 271 1.41 1.05 -17.87
N TRP A 272 1.11 0.47 -16.72
CA TRP A 272 -0.26 0.38 -16.20
C TRP A 272 -0.33 0.44 -14.68
N LEU A 273 -1.50 0.82 -14.16
CA LEU A 273 -1.83 0.77 -12.75
C LEU A 273 -2.33 -0.65 -12.43
N GLU A 274 -1.54 -1.38 -11.65
CA GLU A 274 -1.96 -2.64 -11.02
C GLU A 274 -2.93 -2.35 -9.87
N LYS A 275 -2.57 -1.37 -9.03
CA LYS A 275 -3.41 -0.92 -7.92
C LYS A 275 -3.35 0.59 -7.79
N PHE A 276 -4.50 1.19 -7.49
CA PHE A 276 -4.62 2.58 -7.11
C PHE A 276 -5.66 2.69 -6.01
N ILE A 277 -5.21 2.88 -4.78
CA ILE A 277 -6.03 2.83 -3.57
C ILE A 277 -5.87 4.15 -2.85
N ILE A 278 -6.97 4.84 -2.54
CA ILE A 278 -7.02 6.10 -1.80
C ILE A 278 -7.93 5.89 -0.58
N ASN A 279 -7.42 6.22 0.60
CA ASN A 279 -8.11 6.09 1.89
C ASN A 279 -8.82 4.72 2.03
N ASP A 280 -8.05 3.64 1.84
CA ASP A 280 -8.53 2.25 1.89
C ASP A 280 -9.59 1.82 0.85
N THR A 281 -9.86 2.66 -0.15
CA THR A 281 -10.83 2.39 -1.23
C THR A 281 -10.20 2.48 -2.61
N ALA A 282 -10.80 1.82 -3.61
CA ALA A 282 -10.32 1.91 -4.99
C ALA A 282 -10.39 3.37 -5.49
N GLY A 283 -9.24 3.91 -5.91
CA GLY A 283 -9.09 5.27 -6.38
C GLY A 283 -9.87 5.55 -7.67
N ASN A 284 -10.44 6.77 -7.74
CA ASN A 284 -11.06 7.29 -8.95
C ASN A 284 -10.05 8.19 -9.68
N GLY A 285 -9.48 7.68 -10.77
CA GLY A 285 -8.39 8.35 -11.49
C GLY A 285 -7.66 7.38 -12.41
N GLY A 286 -6.48 7.79 -12.86
CA GLY A 286 -5.66 7.00 -13.76
C GLY A 286 -4.34 7.66 -14.12
N ILE A 287 -3.71 7.12 -15.15
CA ILE A 287 -2.45 7.60 -15.74
C ILE A 287 -2.66 8.23 -17.11
N THR A 288 -1.78 9.17 -17.43
CA THR A 288 -1.62 9.77 -18.76
C THR A 288 -0.17 10.16 -19.01
N LEU A 289 0.21 10.37 -20.27
CA LEU A 289 1.52 10.90 -20.61
C LEU A 289 1.58 12.40 -20.28
N SER A 290 2.59 12.86 -19.55
CA SER A 290 2.72 14.28 -19.21
C SER A 290 2.82 15.14 -20.47
N GLY A 291 1.99 16.19 -20.53
CA GLY A 291 1.86 17.08 -21.69
C GLY A 291 1.00 16.53 -22.84
N TYR A 292 0.27 15.42 -22.63
CA TYR A 292 -0.70 14.89 -23.58
C TYR A 292 -2.10 15.44 -23.31
N ASP A 293 -2.51 16.48 -24.06
CA ASP A 293 -3.79 17.19 -23.92
C ASP A 293 -5.00 16.42 -24.49
N SER A 294 -5.31 15.27 -23.91
CA SER A 294 -6.62 14.61 -24.16
C SER A 294 -7.62 14.84 -23.02
N GLY A 295 -7.15 15.20 -21.83
CA GLY A 295 -7.96 15.28 -20.61
C GLY A 295 -8.47 13.93 -20.10
N GLU A 296 -8.17 12.83 -20.81
CA GLU A 296 -8.57 11.47 -20.44
C GLU A 296 -7.43 10.77 -19.71
N VAL A 297 -7.73 10.24 -18.53
CA VAL A 297 -6.88 9.30 -17.79
C VAL A 297 -7.32 7.88 -18.07
N SER A 298 -6.39 6.94 -17.95
CA SER A 298 -6.64 5.52 -18.21
C SER A 298 -5.95 4.64 -17.17
N ASN A 299 -6.27 3.35 -17.14
CA ASN A 299 -5.58 2.42 -16.24
C ASN A 299 -4.25 1.94 -16.83
N GLY A 300 -4.04 2.10 -18.13
CA GLY A 300 -2.84 1.66 -18.83
C GLY A 300 -2.53 2.51 -20.05
N LEU A 301 -1.25 2.61 -20.38
CA LEU A 301 -0.74 3.30 -21.55
C LEU A 301 0.10 2.32 -22.35
N ASN A 302 -0.19 2.20 -23.64
CA ASN A 302 0.70 1.55 -24.59
C ASN A 302 1.42 2.64 -25.38
N ILE A 303 2.71 2.81 -25.10
CA ILE A 303 3.55 3.81 -25.73
C ILE A 303 4.04 3.22 -27.05
N VAL A 304 3.57 3.78 -28.16
CA VAL A 304 3.92 3.35 -29.50
C VAL A 304 4.88 4.37 -30.12
N ASN A 305 6.10 3.92 -30.45
CA ASN A 305 7.03 4.77 -31.17
C ASN A 305 6.52 5.04 -32.60
N LYS A 306 6.44 6.32 -32.98
CA LYS A 306 6.24 6.72 -34.36
C LYS A 306 7.54 6.55 -35.14
N ILE A 307 7.66 5.42 -35.83
CA ILE A 307 8.73 5.21 -36.79
C ILE A 307 8.34 5.91 -38.10
N TYR A 308 9.02 7.00 -38.45
CA TYR A 308 8.91 7.59 -39.78
C TYR A 308 9.85 6.85 -40.73
N PRO A 309 9.40 6.44 -41.93
CA PRO A 309 10.29 5.89 -42.93
C PRO A 309 11.35 6.93 -43.31
N THR A 310 12.62 6.58 -43.13
CA THR A 310 13.77 7.43 -43.48
C THR A 310 13.93 7.57 -45.00
N GLU A 311 13.44 6.61 -45.77
CA GLU A 311 13.37 6.66 -47.23
C GLU A 311 12.00 6.18 -47.72
N ILE A 312 11.29 7.06 -48.45
CA ILE A 312 10.12 6.68 -49.25
C ILE A 312 10.62 6.49 -50.69
N SER A 313 10.94 5.24 -51.05
CA SER A 313 11.26 4.91 -52.44
C SER A 313 9.98 4.87 -53.27
N LEU A 314 9.73 5.94 -54.04
CA LEU A 314 8.71 5.95 -55.09
C LEU A 314 9.24 5.19 -56.32
N TYR A 315 8.85 3.92 -56.46
CA TYR A 315 9.09 3.19 -57.70
C TYR A 315 8.16 3.71 -58.80
N GLN A 316 8.74 4.43 -59.76
CA GLN A 316 8.15 4.89 -61.03
C GLN A 316 6.64 5.23 -61.01
N ASN A 317 6.32 6.49 -60.74
CA ASN A 317 5.21 7.11 -61.45
C ASN A 317 5.77 7.56 -62.80
N PHE A 318 5.39 6.93 -63.91
CA PHE A 318 5.56 7.56 -65.22
C PHE A 318 4.60 8.76 -65.24
N PRO A 319 5.07 10.03 -65.20
CA PRO A 319 4.21 11.09 -65.66
C PRO A 319 4.20 10.92 -67.18
N ASN A 320 3.13 10.33 -67.73
CA ASN A 320 2.92 10.41 -69.15
C ASN A 320 1.92 11.52 -69.45
N PRO A 321 2.38 12.77 -69.65
CA PRO A 321 1.50 13.85 -70.09
C PRO A 321 1.04 13.69 -71.56
N PHE A 322 1.44 12.63 -72.28
CA PHE A 322 1.20 12.49 -73.72
C PHE A 322 0.75 11.11 -74.23
N ASN A 323 0.29 10.15 -73.40
CA ASN A 323 -0.35 8.92 -73.91
C ASN A 323 -1.66 8.60 -73.15
N PRO A 324 -2.83 8.66 -73.80
CA PRO A 324 -4.12 8.41 -73.16
C PRO A 324 -4.54 6.93 -73.11
N LYS A 325 -3.73 5.97 -73.55
CA LYS A 325 -4.08 4.54 -73.44
C LYS A 325 -2.89 3.65 -73.08
N THR A 326 -3.18 2.77 -72.13
CA THR A 326 -2.36 1.75 -71.47
C THR A 326 -1.56 0.88 -72.42
#